data_AF-A0A357GSG2-F1
#
_entry.id   AF-A0A357GSG2-F1
#
_cell.length_a   1.000
_cell.length_b   1.000
_cell.length_c   1.000
_cell.angle_alpha   90.00
_cell.angle_beta   90.00
_cell.angle_gamma   90.00
#
_symmetry.space_group_name_H-M   'P 1'
#
loop_
_entity.id
_entity.type
_entity.pdbx_description
1 polymer ?
#
loop_
_entity_poly.entity_id
_entity_poly.type
_entity_poly.pdbx_seq_one_letter_code
_entity_poly.pdbx_strand_id
1 'polypeptide(L)'
;TETENSFVEVAQRGEGTTHLARRALAHYLEKNADSSLTPEHKIYIEDYLRKNISQKGHIALGTSVEFSKSLIKQAIDASKN
;
A
#
# COMPACT_ATOMS: atom_id res chain seq x y z
N THR A 1 -10.63 2.83 4.39
CA THR A 1 -11.57 3.81 3.78
C THR A 1 -11.00 4.28 2.48
N GLU A 2 -11.80 4.40 1.43
CA GLU A 2 -11.33 4.92 0.14
C GLU A 2 -11.86 6.34 -0.11
N THR A 3 -11.00 7.20 -0.64
CA THR A 3 -11.35 8.53 -1.14
C THR A 3 -11.24 8.53 -2.67
N GLU A 4 -11.54 9.67 -3.29
CA GLU A 4 -11.33 9.85 -4.73
C GLU A 4 -9.89 9.46 -5.15
N ASN A 5 -8.89 9.90 -4.39
CA ASN A 5 -7.48 9.84 -4.78
C ASN A 5 -6.63 8.86 -3.95
N SER A 6 -7.16 8.28 -2.88
CA SER A 6 -6.35 7.50 -1.94
C SER A 6 -7.12 6.40 -1.21
N PHE A 7 -6.35 5.47 -0.63
CA PHE A 7 -6.81 4.54 0.39
C PHE A 7 -6.26 4.97 1.74
N VAL A 8 -7.15 5.16 2.70
CA VAL A 8 -6.84 5.47 4.10
C VAL A 8 -6.98 4.18 4.90
N GLU A 9 -5.83 3.66 5.35
CA GLU A 9 -5.74 2.43 6.13
C GLU A 9 -5.48 2.73 7.60
N VAL A 10 -6.26 2.10 8.47
CA VAL A 10 -6.15 2.31 9.93
C VAL A 10 -5.42 1.14 10.55
N ALA A 11 -4.38 1.44 11.34
CA ALA A 11 -3.59 0.44 12.03
C ALA A 11 -4.39 -0.32 13.07
N GLN A 12 -4.41 -1.65 12.94
CA GLN A 12 -4.95 -2.57 13.95
C GLN A 12 -3.86 -3.12 14.86
N ARG A 13 -4.26 -3.87 15.89
CA ARG A 13 -3.32 -4.43 16.88
C ARG A 13 -2.30 -5.35 16.20
N GLY A 14 -1.01 -5.03 16.37
CA GLY A 14 0.10 -5.79 15.79
C GLY A 14 0.44 -5.40 14.35
N GLU A 15 -0.31 -4.48 13.74
CA GLU A 15 -0.01 -3.99 12.40
C GLU A 15 1.07 -2.91 12.40
N GLY A 16 1.75 -2.83 11.27
CA GLY A 16 2.75 -1.82 10.96
C GLY A 16 2.52 -1.28 9.55
N THR A 17 3.31 -0.31 9.12
CA THR A 17 3.17 0.32 7.79
C THR A 17 3.25 -0.68 6.64
N THR A 18 4.00 -1.77 6.81
CA THR A 18 4.02 -2.93 5.90
C THR A 18 2.64 -3.56 5.70
N HIS A 19 1.92 -3.82 6.79
CA HIS A 19 0.58 -4.42 6.74
C HIS A 19 -0.41 -3.47 6.04
N LEU A 20 -0.31 -2.18 6.33
CA LEU A 20 -1.16 -1.15 5.71
C LEU A 20 -0.89 -1.02 4.21
N ALA A 21 0.38 -1.03 3.80
CA ALA A 21 0.77 -0.99 2.39
C ALA A 21 0.20 -2.18 1.60
N ARG A 22 0.27 -3.38 2.19
CA ARG A 22 -0.31 -4.59 1.58
C ARG A 22 -1.82 -4.49 1.43
N ARG A 23 -2.52 -3.96 2.45
CA ARG A 23 -3.97 -3.77 2.41
C ARG A 23 -4.38 -2.72 1.37
N ALA A 24 -3.67 -1.59 1.29
CA ALA A 24 -3.90 -0.58 0.26
C ALA A 24 -3.70 -1.13 -1.16
N LEU A 25 -2.66 -1.95 -1.38
CA LEU A 25 -2.46 -2.65 -2.65
C LEU A 25 -3.61 -3.61 -2.96
N ALA A 26 -4.08 -4.39 -1.98
CA ALA A 26 -5.20 -5.30 -2.18
C ALA A 26 -6.46 -4.57 -2.62
N HIS A 27 -6.83 -3.47 -1.94
CA HIS A 27 -7.98 -2.64 -2.32
C HIS A 27 -7.82 -2.03 -3.73
N TYR A 28 -6.61 -1.64 -4.13
CA TYR A 28 -6.36 -1.17 -5.48
C TYR A 28 -6.60 -2.26 -6.52
N LEU A 29 -6.12 -3.48 -6.26
CA LEU A 29 -6.23 -4.63 -7.18
C LEU A 29 -7.64 -5.22 -7.27
N GLU A 30 -8.49 -5.04 -6.27
CA GLU A 30 -9.92 -5.42 -6.34
C GLU A 30 -10.64 -4.72 -7.51
N LYS A 31 -10.22 -3.50 -7.84
CA LYS A 31 -10.80 -2.69 -8.94
C LYS A 31 -9.93 -2.66 -10.19
N ASN A 32 -8.64 -2.99 -10.05
CA ASN A 32 -7.64 -2.93 -11.10
C ASN A 32 -6.86 -4.25 -11.11
N ALA A 33 -7.56 -5.35 -11.38
CA ALA A 33 -6.97 -6.68 -11.34
C ALA A 33 -5.77 -6.77 -12.30
N ASP A 34 -4.66 -7.28 -11.79
CA ASP A 34 -3.42 -7.43 -12.56
C ASP A 34 -2.80 -8.80 -12.28
N SER A 35 -3.09 -9.75 -13.17
CA SER A 35 -2.62 -11.13 -13.07
C SER A 35 -1.13 -11.30 -13.39
N SER A 36 -0.47 -10.26 -13.91
CA SER A 36 0.97 -10.29 -14.20
C SER A 36 1.86 -10.09 -12.97
N LEU A 37 1.28 -9.70 -11.83
CA LEU A 37 2.02 -9.48 -10.58
C LEU A 37 2.42 -10.78 -9.90
N THR A 38 3.72 -11.07 -9.89
CA THR A 38 4.29 -12.19 -9.14
C THR A 38 4.37 -11.87 -7.63
N PRO A 39 4.63 -12.87 -6.78
CA PRO A 39 4.89 -12.63 -5.36
C PRO A 39 6.04 -11.63 -5.12
N GLU A 40 7.12 -11.69 -5.92
CA GLU A 40 8.28 -10.81 -5.82
C GLU A 40 7.90 -9.36 -6.14
N HIS A 41 7.10 -9.14 -7.20
CA HIS A 41 6.57 -7.81 -7.51
C HIS A 41 5.77 -7.25 -6.33
N LYS A 42 4.94 -8.07 -5.67
CA LYS A 42 4.15 -7.64 -4.50
C LYS A 42 5.02 -7.27 -3.32
N ILE A 43 6.12 -7.99 -3.07
CA ILE A 43 7.10 -7.63 -2.03
C ILE A 43 7.77 -6.29 -2.36
N TYR A 44 8.17 -6.09 -3.62
CA TYR A 44 8.72 -4.82 -4.07
C TYR A 44 7.74 -3.66 -3.87
N ILE A 45 6.49 -3.82 -4.30
CA ILE A 45 5.44 -2.80 -4.18
C ILE A 45 5.22 -2.44 -2.70
N GLU A 46 5.13 -3.44 -1.83
CA GLU A 46 4.96 -3.24 -0.39
C GLU A 46 6.09 -2.38 0.21
N ASP A 47 7.34 -2.72 -0.11
CA ASP A 47 8.49 -1.96 0.35
C ASP A 47 8.54 -0.54 -0.23
N TYR A 48 8.24 -0.41 -1.53
CA TYR A 48 8.16 0.89 -2.21
C TYR A 48 7.12 1.79 -1.54
N LEU A 49 5.90 1.30 -1.31
CA LEU A 49 4.84 2.05 -0.65
C LEU A 49 5.25 2.48 0.76
N ARG A 50 5.76 1.55 1.57
CA ARG A 50 6.25 1.83 2.93
C ARG A 50 7.34 2.92 2.94
N LYS A 51 8.23 2.92 1.95
CA LYS A 51 9.32 3.91 1.82
C LYS A 51 8.85 5.27 1.32
N ASN A 52 7.68 5.38 0.67
CA ASN A 52 7.22 6.61 0.04
C ASN A 52 6.00 7.28 0.71
N ILE A 53 5.44 6.70 1.77
CA ILE A 53 4.44 7.39 2.63
C ILE A 53 5.10 8.34 3.64
N SER A 54 4.36 9.34 4.11
CA SER A 54 4.81 10.30 5.13
C SER A 54 5.04 9.65 6.49
N GLN A 55 4.23 8.64 6.84
CA GLN A 55 4.32 7.96 8.13
C GLN A 55 5.55 7.06 8.17
N LYS A 56 6.53 7.40 9.02
CA LYS A 56 7.76 6.63 9.22
C LYS A 56 7.80 6.02 10.63
N GLY A 57 8.44 4.84 10.72
CA GLY A 57 8.67 4.16 11.99
C GLY A 57 7.45 3.42 12.56
N HIS A 58 7.42 3.30 13.88
CA HIS A 58 6.36 2.60 14.59
C HIS A 58 5.04 3.39 14.51
N ILE A 59 3.94 2.69 14.24
CA ILE A 59 2.58 3.27 14.22
C ILE A 59 1.79 2.73 15.40
N ALA A 60 1.02 3.60 16.06
CA ALA A 60 0.14 3.20 17.16
C ALA A 60 -1.18 2.62 16.62
N LEU A 61 -1.87 1.84 17.43
CA LEU A 61 -3.23 1.39 17.13
C LEU A 61 -4.16 2.58 16.86
N GLY A 62 -4.96 2.50 15.80
CA GLY A 62 -5.85 3.57 15.35
C GLY A 62 -5.17 4.64 14.48
N THR A 63 -3.86 4.54 14.23
CA THR A 63 -3.15 5.46 13.31
C THR A 63 -3.67 5.27 11.89
N SER A 64 -4.15 6.35 11.27
CA SER A 64 -4.53 6.36 9.86
C SER A 64 -3.32 6.68 8.99
N VAL A 65 -3.11 5.90 7.94
CA VAL A 65 -2.06 6.12 6.93
C VAL A 65 -2.71 6.16 5.56
N GLU A 66 -2.37 7.21 4.80
CA GLU A 66 -2.88 7.42 3.47
C GLU A 66 -1.91 6.90 2.40
N PHE A 67 -2.46 6.17 1.43
CA PHE A 67 -1.77 5.67 0.24
C PHE A 67 -2.46 6.21 -1.00
N SER A 68 -1.82 7.11 -1.74
CA SER A 68 -2.41 7.65 -2.97
C SER A 68 -2.47 6.59 -4.06
N LYS A 69 -3.55 6.61 -4.86
CA LYS A 69 -3.74 5.70 -5.99
C LYS A 69 -2.63 5.86 -7.04
N SER A 70 -2.12 7.08 -7.21
CA SER A 70 -0.98 7.37 -8.07
C SER A 70 0.30 6.71 -7.58
N LEU A 71 0.58 6.72 -6.27
CA LEU A 71 1.75 6.06 -5.70
C LEU A 71 1.67 4.53 -5.84
N ILE A 72 0.48 3.94 -5.64
CA ILE A 72 0.28 2.50 -5.85
C ILE A 72 0.52 2.13 -7.31
N LYS A 73 -0.01 2.91 -8.26
CA LYS A 73 0.25 2.70 -9.68
C LYS A 73 1.74 2.79 -10.01
N GLN A 74 2.43 3.81 -9.51
CA GLN A 74 3.88 3.96 -9.70
C GLN A 74 4.66 2.76 -9.15
N ALA A 75 4.28 2.25 -7.98
CA ALA A 75 4.92 1.08 -7.39
C ALA A 75 4.72 -0.17 -8.26
N ILE A 76 3.52 -0.37 -8.81
CA ILE A 76 3.21 -1.46 -9.74
C ILE A 76 4.04 -1.33 -11.01
N ASP A 77 4.07 -0.15 -11.63
CA ASP A 77 4.83 0.10 -12.85
C ASP A 77 6.33 -0.14 -12.60
N ALA A 78 6.87 0.34 -11.47
CA ALA A 78 8.26 0.14 -11.10
C ALA A 78 8.61 -1.32 -10.77
N SER A 79 7.65 -2.12 -10.30
CA SER A 79 7.90 -3.52 -9.93
C SER A 79 8.14 -4.46 -11.12
N LYS A 80 7.78 -4.03 -12.34
CA LYS A 80 7.82 -4.85 -13.56
C LYS A 80 9.02 -4.53 -14.48
N ASN A 81 9.86 -3.57 -14.10
CA ASN A 81 11.06 -3.17 -14.84
C ASN A 81 12.30 -3.78 -14.20
#